data_AF-A0A7C6BK27-F1
#
_entry.id   AF-A0A7C6BK27-F1
#
_cell.length_a   1.000
_cell.length_b   1.000
_cell.length_c   1.000
_cell.angle_alpha   90.00
_cell.angle_beta   90.00
_cell.angle_gamma   90.00
#
_symmetry.space_group_name_H-M   'P 1'
#
loop_
_entity.id
_entity.type
_entity.pdbx_description
1 polymer ?
#
loop_
_entity_poly.entity_id
_entity_poly.type
_entity_poly.pdbx_seq_one_letter_code
_entity_poly.pdbx_strand_id
1 'polypeptide(L)'
;MSQVGDIERITQNRIVKLFCDRLGYRYLGNWEDRQNNSNIEEKYLREYLSSKKGYSDVLINKALFQLRQTANNDNETLYTNNKKVYDLLRYGVKVRPDVGDCHETVELIDWKNPEANDFAIAEEVTVMGQHDKRPDIVIYVNGIAFGVLELKRSTISVGEGIRQNITNQRKDFIQSFFSTIHWIFAGNDTEGLRYGTIETPEKYYLKWKEEGEEENLLDKYLLKLCNKERFLEIIYYFTLFDGGVKKLCRPHQYFAVKAAQESVKKHEGGIIWHTQGSGKSLVMVWLAKWILENYPDARVVIITDRDELDKQIERVFSDAGEKDITRTR
;
A
#
# COMPACT_ATOMS: atom_id res chain seq x y z
N MET A 1 -0.73 34.62 -13.62
CA MET A 1 -1.01 33.39 -12.84
C MET A 1 -2.53 33.22 -12.86
N SER A 2 -3.03 32.09 -13.39
CA SER A 2 -4.46 31.89 -13.56
C SER A 2 -5.09 31.51 -12.21
N GLN A 3 -6.26 32.08 -11.89
CA GLN A 3 -7.08 31.76 -10.71
C GLN A 3 -7.34 30.25 -10.50
N VAL A 4 -7.08 29.45 -11.54
CA VAL A 4 -7.25 28.00 -11.58
C VAL A 4 -6.19 27.28 -10.73
N GLY A 5 -4.92 27.66 -10.81
CA GLY A 5 -3.84 27.02 -10.04
C GLY A 5 -3.92 27.33 -8.55
N ASP A 6 -4.41 28.53 -8.21
CA ASP A 6 -4.47 29.02 -6.83
C ASP A 6 -5.42 28.19 -5.95
N ILE A 7 -6.55 27.71 -6.51
CA ILE A 7 -7.55 26.92 -5.75
C ILE A 7 -7.07 25.50 -5.47
N GLU A 8 -6.44 24.85 -6.45
CA GLU A 8 -5.87 23.50 -6.27
C GLU A 8 -4.72 23.53 -5.25
N ARG A 9 -3.90 24.59 -5.30
CA ARG A 9 -2.85 24.86 -4.29
C ARG A 9 -3.42 25.05 -2.88
N ILE A 10 -4.59 25.69 -2.73
CA ILE A 10 -5.25 25.83 -1.42
C ILE A 10 -5.62 24.45 -0.85
N THR A 11 -6.23 23.58 -1.66
CA THR A 11 -6.56 22.22 -1.22
C THR A 11 -5.30 21.44 -0.86
N GLN A 12 -4.27 21.47 -1.72
CA GLN A 12 -3.00 20.79 -1.46
C GLN A 12 -2.34 21.27 -0.16
N ASN A 13 -2.23 22.58 0.05
CA ASN A 13 -1.69 23.16 1.29
C ASN A 13 -2.49 22.73 2.54
N ARG A 14 -3.82 22.61 2.42
CA ARG A 14 -4.68 22.09 3.51
C ARG A 14 -4.37 20.63 3.81
N ILE A 15 -4.24 19.80 2.77
CA ILE A 15 -3.91 18.38 2.92
C ILE A 15 -2.50 18.20 3.51
N VAL A 16 -1.50 18.97 3.07
CA VAL A 16 -0.15 18.93 3.65
C VAL A 16 -0.21 19.23 5.16
N LYS A 17 -0.94 20.27 5.58
CA LYS A 17 -1.15 20.57 7.00
C LYS A 17 -1.88 19.45 7.73
N LEU A 18 -2.90 18.84 7.11
CA LEU A 18 -3.63 17.71 7.69
C LEU A 18 -2.68 16.54 8.01
N PHE A 19 -1.80 16.18 7.08
CA PHE A 19 -0.80 15.12 7.29
C PHE A 19 0.22 15.47 8.37
N CYS A 20 0.70 16.71 8.42
CA CYS A 20 1.70 17.13 9.41
C CYS A 20 1.09 17.26 10.81
N ASP A 21 0.01 18.02 10.94
CA ASP A 21 -0.52 18.46 12.24
C ASP A 21 -1.37 17.38 12.91
N ARG A 22 -2.12 16.59 12.13
CA ARG A 22 -3.07 15.60 12.68
C ARG A 22 -2.56 14.16 12.59
N LEU A 23 -1.80 13.83 11.55
CA LEU A 23 -1.27 12.48 11.34
C LEU A 23 0.20 12.33 11.76
N GLY A 24 0.89 13.43 12.04
CA GLY A 24 2.29 13.41 12.49
C GLY A 24 3.26 12.89 11.43
N TYR A 25 3.02 13.20 10.16
CA TYR A 25 3.92 12.90 9.05
C TYR A 25 4.97 14.02 8.92
N ARG A 26 6.20 13.64 8.60
CA ARG A 26 7.28 14.59 8.33
C ARG A 26 7.10 15.21 6.94
N TYR A 27 7.12 16.52 6.84
CA TYR A 27 7.11 17.22 5.55
C TYR A 27 8.52 17.28 4.96
N LEU A 28 8.70 16.74 3.76
CA LEU A 28 9.99 16.72 3.06
C LEU A 28 10.19 17.90 2.11
N GLY A 29 9.21 18.78 1.99
CA GLY A 29 9.23 19.93 1.10
C GLY A 29 8.59 19.68 -0.26
N ASN A 30 8.70 20.70 -1.11
CA ASN A 30 8.29 20.68 -2.50
C ASN A 30 9.44 20.17 -3.38
N TRP A 31 9.17 19.13 -4.17
CA TRP A 31 10.16 18.43 -4.99
C TRP A 31 9.98 18.68 -6.50
N GLU A 32 9.31 19.78 -6.85
CA GLU A 32 9.07 20.20 -8.24
C GLU A 32 10.37 20.29 -9.03
N ASP A 33 11.36 21.01 -8.48
CA ASP A 33 12.66 21.29 -9.10
C ASP A 33 13.78 20.36 -8.56
N ARG A 34 13.44 19.41 -7.69
CA ARG A 34 14.42 18.50 -7.09
C ARG A 34 14.89 17.49 -8.15
N GLN A 35 16.21 17.41 -8.34
CA GLN A 35 16.79 16.43 -9.24
C GLN A 35 16.73 15.01 -8.66
N ASN A 36 16.49 14.03 -9.52
CA ASN A 36 16.56 12.59 -9.23
C ASN A 36 15.60 12.10 -8.13
N ASN A 37 14.35 12.60 -8.12
CA ASN A 37 13.31 12.03 -7.27
C ASN A 37 13.10 10.55 -7.60
N SER A 38 12.96 9.72 -6.57
CA SER A 38 12.82 8.28 -6.71
C SER A 38 11.69 7.72 -5.86
N ASN A 39 11.24 6.53 -6.22
CA ASN A 39 10.37 5.73 -5.38
C ASN A 39 11.14 5.10 -4.19
N ILE A 40 12.47 5.10 -4.23
CA ILE A 40 13.34 4.66 -3.12
C ILE A 40 14.35 5.77 -2.83
N GLU A 41 14.10 6.55 -1.78
CA GLU A 41 14.99 7.60 -1.30
C GLU A 41 16.04 7.00 -0.35
N GLU A 42 17.15 6.53 -0.92
CA GLU A 42 18.20 5.78 -0.21
C GLU A 42 18.74 6.50 1.03
N LYS A 43 18.78 7.85 1.01
CA LYS A 43 19.20 8.66 2.16
C LYS A 43 18.35 8.38 3.40
N TYR A 44 17.01 8.45 3.26
CA TYR A 44 16.09 8.26 4.37
C TYR A 44 16.01 6.79 4.78
N LEU A 45 16.06 5.87 3.82
CA LEU A 45 16.06 4.44 4.12
C LEU A 45 17.33 4.00 4.85
N ARG A 46 18.50 4.50 4.46
CA ARG A 46 19.76 4.25 5.19
C ARG A 46 19.70 4.83 6.60
N GLU A 47 19.22 6.06 6.76
CA GLU A 47 19.08 6.70 8.07
C GLU A 47 18.19 5.86 9.01
N TYR A 48 17.05 5.37 8.52
CA TYR A 48 16.18 4.47 9.27
C TYR A 48 16.88 3.15 9.63
N LEU A 49 17.45 2.45 8.64
CA LEU A 49 18.06 1.13 8.85
C LEU A 49 19.28 1.17 9.79
N SER A 50 20.06 2.25 9.75
CA SER A 50 21.21 2.45 10.64
C SER A 50 20.77 2.93 12.02
N SER A 51 20.05 4.05 12.12
CA SER A 51 19.77 4.71 13.40
C SER A 51 18.67 4.03 14.23
N LYS A 52 17.67 3.44 13.58
CA LYS A 52 16.52 2.83 14.26
C LYS A 52 16.66 1.32 14.39
N LYS A 53 17.20 0.66 13.36
CA LYS A 53 17.34 -0.82 13.34
C LYS A 53 18.74 -1.31 13.67
N GLY A 54 19.77 -0.46 13.61
CA GLY A 54 21.14 -0.82 14.00
C GLY A 54 21.86 -1.73 13.01
N TYR A 55 21.43 -1.80 11.74
CA TYR A 55 22.10 -2.62 10.73
C TYR A 55 23.45 -2.02 10.30
N SER A 56 24.40 -2.89 9.94
CA SER A 56 25.70 -2.46 9.42
C SER A 56 25.58 -1.89 8.01
N ASP A 57 26.50 -0.99 7.62
CA ASP A 57 26.50 -0.40 6.28
C ASP A 57 26.62 -1.45 5.16
N VAL A 58 27.31 -2.57 5.42
CA VAL A 58 27.44 -3.68 4.46
C VAL A 58 26.08 -4.32 4.20
N LEU A 59 25.32 -4.63 5.25
CA LEU A 59 23.97 -5.19 5.14
C LEU A 59 23.02 -4.21 4.46
N ILE A 60 23.07 -2.94 4.84
CA ILE A 60 22.25 -1.88 4.25
C ILE A 60 22.53 -1.75 2.74
N ASN A 61 23.81 -1.70 2.34
CA ASN A 61 24.20 -1.61 0.92
C ASN A 61 23.63 -2.76 0.10
N LYS A 62 23.75 -4.00 0.61
CA LYS A 62 23.25 -5.20 -0.06
C LYS A 62 21.73 -5.20 -0.14
N ALA A 63 21.04 -4.79 0.94
CA ALA A 63 19.59 -4.72 0.97
C ALA A 63 19.04 -3.67 0.00
N LEU A 64 19.64 -2.47 -0.01
CA LEU A 64 19.29 -1.39 -0.94
C LEU A 64 19.52 -1.80 -2.40
N PHE A 65 20.65 -2.46 -2.69
CA PHE A 65 20.94 -2.96 -4.03
C PHE A 65 19.86 -3.94 -4.51
N GLN A 66 19.51 -4.92 -3.68
CA GLN A 66 18.48 -5.92 -4.03
C GLN A 66 17.09 -5.29 -4.17
N LEU A 67 16.72 -4.36 -3.28
CA LEU A 67 15.46 -3.64 -3.37
C LEU A 67 15.37 -2.84 -4.68
N ARG A 68 16.42 -2.09 -5.02
CA ARG A 68 16.48 -1.28 -6.24
C ARG A 68 16.43 -2.14 -7.50
N GLN A 69 17.18 -3.24 -7.52
CA GLN A 69 17.18 -4.19 -8.64
C GLN A 69 15.78 -4.80 -8.83
N THR A 70 15.08 -5.10 -7.74
CA THR A 70 13.73 -5.67 -7.80
C THR A 70 12.70 -4.65 -8.26
N ALA A 71 12.79 -3.41 -7.77
CA ALA A 71 11.88 -2.33 -8.13
C ALA A 71 12.01 -1.88 -9.59
N ASN A 72 13.24 -1.84 -10.11
CA ASN A 72 13.57 -1.30 -11.44
C ASN A 72 13.95 -2.39 -12.46
N ASN A 73 13.34 -3.57 -12.38
CA ASN A 73 13.60 -4.63 -13.36
C ASN A 73 12.73 -4.46 -14.62
N ASP A 74 13.30 -3.93 -15.69
CA ASP A 74 12.58 -3.65 -16.94
C ASP A 74 12.12 -4.91 -17.71
N ASN A 75 12.67 -6.08 -17.37
CA ASN A 75 12.29 -7.35 -17.99
C ASN A 75 10.98 -7.93 -17.43
N GLU A 76 10.43 -7.32 -16.39
CA GLU A 76 9.26 -7.79 -15.66
C GLU A 76 8.07 -6.84 -15.82
N THR A 77 6.87 -7.32 -15.53
CA THR A 77 5.68 -6.46 -15.52
C THR A 77 5.63 -5.60 -14.24
N LEU A 78 4.89 -4.49 -14.28
CA LEU A 78 4.63 -3.67 -13.08
C LEU A 78 4.04 -4.52 -11.95
N TYR A 79 3.07 -5.39 -12.27
CA TYR A 79 2.51 -6.35 -11.33
C TYR A 79 3.58 -7.23 -10.69
N THR A 80 4.47 -7.83 -11.49
CA THR A 80 5.52 -8.74 -10.99
C THR A 80 6.52 -8.01 -10.09
N ASN A 81 7.00 -6.84 -10.51
CA ASN A 81 7.94 -6.04 -9.71
C ASN A 81 7.29 -5.61 -8.40
N ASN A 82 6.03 -5.15 -8.44
CA ASN A 82 5.31 -4.73 -7.24
C ASN A 82 5.05 -5.89 -6.27
N LYS A 83 4.73 -7.09 -6.77
CA LYS A 83 4.61 -8.30 -5.95
C LYS A 83 5.95 -8.64 -5.28
N LYS A 84 7.05 -8.69 -6.05
CA LYS A 84 8.38 -8.99 -5.50
C LYS A 84 8.85 -7.95 -4.49
N VAL A 85 8.60 -6.66 -4.73
CA VAL A 85 8.88 -5.58 -3.77
C VAL A 85 8.04 -5.77 -2.51
N TYR A 86 6.74 -6.05 -2.64
CA TYR A 86 5.89 -6.36 -1.49
C TYR A 86 6.43 -7.51 -0.66
N ASP A 87 6.92 -8.59 -1.29
CA ASP A 87 7.53 -9.72 -0.59
C ASP A 87 8.80 -9.32 0.18
N LEU A 88 9.65 -8.47 -0.41
CA LEU A 88 10.83 -7.92 0.28
C LEU A 88 10.45 -7.05 1.48
N LEU A 89 9.38 -6.26 1.36
CA LEU A 89 8.88 -5.44 2.47
C LEU A 89 8.29 -6.31 3.58
N ARG A 90 7.54 -7.36 3.21
CA ARG A 90 6.78 -8.22 4.13
C ARG A 90 7.67 -9.20 4.91
N TYR A 91 8.65 -9.80 4.24
CA TYR A 91 9.50 -10.87 4.78
C TYR A 91 10.94 -10.45 5.01
N GLY A 92 11.30 -9.21 4.65
CA GLY A 92 12.65 -8.69 4.74
C GLY A 92 13.57 -9.16 3.61
N VAL A 93 14.71 -8.48 3.49
CA VAL A 93 15.72 -8.76 2.48
C VAL A 93 16.77 -9.70 3.05
N LYS A 94 16.85 -10.92 2.51
CA LYS A 94 17.84 -11.91 2.94
C LYS A 94 19.19 -11.62 2.29
N VAL A 95 20.15 -11.18 3.09
CA VAL A 95 21.50 -10.80 2.64
C VAL A 95 22.55 -11.59 3.41
N ARG A 96 23.74 -11.75 2.83
CA ARG A 96 24.90 -12.33 3.54
C ARG A 96 25.95 -11.23 3.76
N PRO A 97 26.45 -11.01 4.99
CA PRO A 97 27.52 -10.05 5.26
C PRO A 97 28.78 -10.35 4.44
N ASP A 98 29.32 -11.58 4.52
CA ASP A 98 30.46 -12.04 3.73
C ASP A 98 30.33 -13.50 3.24
N VAL A 99 31.30 -13.93 2.42
CA VAL A 99 31.37 -15.31 1.89
C VAL A 99 31.73 -16.26 3.02
N GLY A 100 30.74 -16.99 3.52
CA GLY A 100 30.89 -17.95 4.62
C GLY A 100 29.91 -17.69 5.77
N ASP A 101 29.32 -16.49 5.81
CA ASP A 101 28.36 -16.13 6.85
C ASP A 101 26.95 -16.67 6.59
N CYS A 102 26.20 -16.79 7.68
CA CYS A 102 24.76 -17.05 7.65
C CYS A 102 24.02 -15.89 6.98
N HIS A 103 22.86 -16.19 6.41
CA HIS A 103 21.97 -15.12 5.93
C HIS A 103 21.40 -14.35 7.12
N GLU A 104 21.42 -13.04 7.01
CA GLU A 104 20.71 -12.12 7.87
C GLU A 104 19.53 -11.51 7.11
N THR A 105 18.43 -11.27 7.82
CA THR A 105 17.23 -10.66 7.24
C THR A 105 17.17 -9.19 7.64
N VAL A 106 17.25 -8.31 6.65
CA VAL A 106 17.09 -6.86 6.85
C VAL A 106 15.61 -6.49 6.70
N GLU A 107 14.99 -6.05 7.79
CA GLU A 107 13.61 -5.58 7.80
C GLU A 107 13.52 -4.12 7.33
N LEU A 108 12.84 -3.89 6.21
CA LEU A 108 12.67 -2.56 5.63
C LEU A 108 11.59 -1.73 6.33
N ILE A 109 10.60 -2.40 6.95
CA ILE A 109 9.45 -1.80 7.62
C ILE A 109 9.28 -2.47 8.99
N ASP A 110 9.04 -1.67 10.03
CA ASP A 110 8.59 -2.18 11.32
C ASP A 110 7.08 -2.39 11.31
N TRP A 111 6.64 -3.60 10.98
CA TRP A 111 5.23 -3.95 10.96
C TRP A 111 4.62 -4.11 12.35
N LYS A 112 5.45 -4.34 13.38
CA LYS A 112 4.99 -4.57 14.76
C LYS A 112 4.68 -3.26 15.46
N ASN A 113 5.49 -2.23 15.20
CA ASN A 113 5.35 -0.90 15.76
C ASN A 113 5.23 0.13 14.62
N PRO A 114 4.02 0.36 14.08
CA PRO A 114 3.81 1.32 13.00
C PRO A 114 4.46 2.68 13.26
N GLU A 115 4.29 3.25 14.45
CA GLU A 115 4.85 4.55 14.84
C GLU A 115 6.40 4.61 14.87
N ALA A 116 7.08 3.47 14.88
CA ALA A 116 8.55 3.44 14.84
C ALA A 116 9.11 3.72 13.43
N ASN A 117 8.27 3.63 12.41
CA ASN A 117 8.62 3.98 11.03
C ASN A 117 8.59 5.50 10.85
N ASP A 118 9.46 5.99 9.97
CA ASP A 118 9.47 7.38 9.52
C ASP A 118 8.45 7.56 8.39
N PHE A 119 7.29 8.13 8.74
CA PHE A 119 6.26 8.52 7.79
C PHE A 119 6.47 9.95 7.33
N ALA A 120 6.50 10.15 6.03
CA ALA A 120 6.78 11.44 5.44
C ALA A 120 5.95 11.70 4.18
N ILE A 121 5.74 12.98 3.85
CA ILE A 121 5.11 13.41 2.61
C ILE A 121 5.99 14.40 1.86
N ALA A 122 5.98 14.30 0.54
CA ALA A 122 6.55 15.30 -0.36
C ALA A 122 5.47 15.78 -1.34
N GLU A 123 5.51 17.05 -1.71
CA GLU A 123 4.59 17.63 -2.71
C GLU A 123 5.29 17.84 -4.05
N GLU A 124 4.51 17.83 -5.13
CA GLU A 124 4.96 18.15 -6.49
C GLU A 124 6.15 17.29 -6.95
N VAL A 125 6.10 15.98 -6.74
CA VAL A 125 7.27 15.10 -6.96
C VAL A 125 7.51 14.87 -8.45
N THR A 126 8.38 15.64 -9.09
CA THR A 126 8.69 15.45 -10.52
C THR A 126 9.54 14.19 -10.70
N VAL A 127 9.00 13.18 -11.40
CA VAL A 127 9.69 11.93 -11.71
C VAL A 127 10.02 11.90 -13.20
N MET A 128 11.30 11.70 -13.50
CA MET A 128 11.80 11.64 -14.87
C MET A 128 11.40 10.31 -15.52
N GLY A 129 10.83 10.39 -16.71
CA GLY A 129 10.47 9.24 -17.53
C GLY A 129 10.80 9.51 -19.01
N GLN A 130 10.24 8.72 -19.93
CA GLN A 130 10.21 9.19 -21.33
C GLN A 130 9.30 10.42 -21.46
N HIS A 131 8.21 10.41 -20.70
CA HIS A 131 7.37 11.56 -20.44
C HIS A 131 7.29 11.79 -18.94
N ASP A 132 7.87 12.89 -18.50
CA ASP A 132 7.92 13.27 -17.09
C ASP A 132 6.51 13.44 -16.52
N LYS A 133 6.37 13.04 -15.27
CA LYS A 133 5.11 13.15 -14.52
C LYS A 133 5.38 13.65 -13.11
N ARG A 134 4.36 14.30 -12.57
CA ARG A 134 4.43 14.94 -11.27
C ARG A 134 3.19 14.58 -10.47
N PRO A 135 3.27 13.60 -9.56
CA PRO A 135 2.23 13.37 -8.57
C PRO A 135 2.17 14.53 -7.57
N ASP A 136 0.96 14.94 -7.20
CA ASP A 136 0.74 16.13 -6.36
C ASP A 136 1.28 15.91 -4.93
N ILE A 137 1.03 14.73 -4.35
CA ILE A 137 1.54 14.32 -3.04
C ILE A 137 2.00 12.85 -3.11
N VAL A 138 3.20 12.58 -2.62
CA VAL A 138 3.74 11.22 -2.45
C VAL A 138 3.96 10.94 -0.96
N ILE A 139 3.48 9.77 -0.53
CA ILE A 139 3.59 9.28 0.84
C ILE A 139 4.76 8.30 0.92
N TYR A 140 5.75 8.63 1.74
CA TYR A 140 6.94 7.83 1.99
C TYR A 140 6.88 7.17 3.37
N VAL A 141 7.33 5.92 3.46
CA VAL A 141 7.58 5.20 4.71
C VAL A 141 9.02 4.72 4.70
N ASN A 142 9.82 5.18 5.65
CA ASN A 142 11.26 4.92 5.74
C ASN A 142 12.01 5.27 4.44
N GLY A 143 11.55 6.28 3.68
CA GLY A 143 12.13 6.65 2.38
C GLY A 143 11.64 5.83 1.19
N ILE A 144 10.73 4.87 1.36
CA ILE A 144 10.13 4.12 0.25
C ILE A 144 8.76 4.73 -0.07
N ALA A 145 8.48 5.04 -1.33
CA ALA A 145 7.19 5.56 -1.76
C ALA A 145 6.12 4.46 -1.64
N PHE A 146 5.14 4.67 -0.75
CA PHE A 146 4.06 3.73 -0.46
C PHE A 146 2.72 4.18 -1.04
N GLY A 147 2.55 5.49 -1.26
CA GLY A 147 1.32 6.02 -1.79
C GLY A 147 1.52 7.23 -2.69
N VAL A 148 0.62 7.39 -3.66
CA VAL A 148 0.45 8.64 -4.42
C VAL A 148 -0.95 9.18 -4.19
N LEU A 149 -1.09 10.50 -4.14
CA LEU A 149 -2.37 11.19 -3.99
C LEU A 149 -2.44 12.31 -5.04
N GLU A 150 -3.36 12.14 -5.99
CA GLU A 150 -3.70 13.18 -6.95
C GLU A 150 -4.92 13.96 -6.46
N LEU A 151 -4.77 15.27 -6.34
CA LEU A 151 -5.82 16.17 -5.94
C LEU A 151 -6.44 16.83 -7.17
N LYS A 152 -7.70 17.20 -7.04
CA LYS A 152 -8.40 18.04 -8.02
C LYS A 152 -9.22 19.08 -7.29
N ARG A 153 -9.45 20.21 -7.95
CA ARG A 153 -10.42 21.21 -7.47
C ARG A 153 -11.83 20.63 -7.36
N SER A 154 -12.65 21.20 -6.50
CA SER A 154 -14.01 20.75 -6.20
C SER A 154 -14.98 20.70 -7.40
N THR A 155 -14.66 21.45 -8.47
CA THR A 155 -15.47 21.50 -9.71
C THR A 155 -15.02 20.51 -10.79
N ILE A 156 -13.90 19.81 -10.60
CA ILE A 156 -13.42 18.76 -11.51
C ILE A 156 -13.71 17.41 -10.87
N SER A 157 -14.23 16.46 -11.65
CA SER A 157 -14.48 15.11 -11.14
C SER A 157 -13.19 14.41 -10.74
N VAL A 158 -13.23 13.61 -9.68
CA VAL A 158 -12.09 12.79 -9.24
C VAL A 158 -11.67 11.79 -10.32
N GLY A 159 -12.57 11.47 -11.27
CA GLY A 159 -12.27 10.66 -12.45
C GLY A 159 -11.07 11.17 -13.25
N GLU A 160 -10.84 12.49 -13.33
CA GLU A 160 -9.65 13.02 -14.01
C GLU A 160 -8.35 12.65 -13.27
N GLY A 161 -8.32 12.78 -11.94
CA GLY A 161 -7.18 12.35 -11.12
C GLY A 161 -6.94 10.84 -11.23
N ILE A 162 -8.01 10.05 -11.34
CA ILE A 162 -7.92 8.60 -11.58
C ILE A 162 -7.29 8.31 -12.95
N ARG A 163 -7.73 8.99 -14.02
CA ARG A 163 -7.15 8.84 -15.37
C ARG A 163 -5.69 9.27 -15.42
N GLN A 164 -5.32 10.32 -14.69
CA GLN A 164 -3.93 10.76 -14.52
C GLN A 164 -3.09 9.65 -13.89
N ASN A 165 -3.53 9.09 -12.76
CA ASN A 165 -2.89 7.95 -12.10
C ASN A 165 -2.72 6.73 -13.02
N ILE A 166 -3.74 6.38 -13.79
CA ILE A 166 -3.67 5.26 -14.76
C ILE A 166 -2.66 5.55 -15.87
N THR A 167 -2.59 6.80 -16.33
CA THR A 167 -1.64 7.20 -17.38
C THR A 167 -0.21 7.16 -16.87
N ASN A 168 0.05 7.64 -15.65
CA ASN A 168 1.38 7.68 -15.03
C ASN A 168 2.02 6.28 -14.92
N GLN A 169 1.21 5.23 -14.84
CA GLN A 169 1.65 3.83 -14.72
C GLN A 169 2.06 3.16 -16.03
N ARG A 170 1.89 3.82 -17.19
CA ARG A 170 2.28 3.22 -18.48
C ARG A 170 3.79 3.33 -18.69
N LYS A 171 4.35 2.44 -19.51
CA LYS A 171 5.79 2.34 -19.81
C LYS A 171 6.41 3.65 -20.32
N ASP A 172 5.66 4.38 -21.14
CA ASP A 172 6.11 5.66 -21.72
C ASP A 172 6.13 6.81 -20.70
N PHE A 173 5.64 6.59 -19.47
CA PHE A 173 5.64 7.57 -18.38
C PHE A 173 6.57 7.11 -17.25
N ILE A 174 6.04 6.98 -16.03
CA ILE A 174 6.81 6.73 -14.81
C ILE A 174 6.45 5.37 -14.20
N GLN A 175 6.26 4.34 -15.03
CA GLN A 175 5.83 3.00 -14.61
C GLN A 175 6.70 2.43 -13.47
N SER A 176 8.02 2.56 -13.56
CA SER A 176 8.97 2.06 -12.56
C SER A 176 8.73 2.65 -11.16
N PHE A 177 8.26 3.90 -11.07
CA PHE A 177 7.93 4.56 -9.81
C PHE A 177 6.82 3.82 -9.05
N PHE A 178 5.87 3.21 -9.77
CA PHE A 178 4.74 2.48 -9.17
C PHE A 178 5.11 1.08 -8.67
N SER A 179 6.35 0.62 -8.86
CA SER A 179 6.80 -0.69 -8.38
C SER A 179 6.78 -0.81 -6.86
N THR A 180 6.88 0.28 -6.09
CA THR A 180 6.80 0.27 -4.62
C THR A 180 5.43 0.72 -4.09
N ILE A 181 4.55 1.24 -4.96
CA ILE A 181 3.31 1.87 -4.53
C ILE A 181 2.27 0.83 -4.10
N HIS A 182 1.68 1.06 -2.93
CA HIS A 182 0.59 0.27 -2.38
C HIS A 182 -0.75 0.99 -2.47
N TRP A 183 -0.74 2.31 -2.28
CA TRP A 183 -1.94 3.14 -2.32
C TRP A 183 -1.91 4.11 -3.50
N ILE A 184 -2.98 4.11 -4.29
CA ILE A 184 -3.19 5.12 -5.34
C ILE A 184 -4.47 5.86 -5.00
N PHE A 185 -4.32 7.10 -4.58
CA PHE A 185 -5.43 7.96 -4.20
C PHE A 185 -5.71 9.00 -5.27
N ALA A 186 -7.00 9.33 -5.41
CA ALA A 186 -7.46 10.51 -6.13
C ALA A 186 -8.58 11.16 -5.31
N GLY A 187 -8.58 12.48 -5.16
CA GLY A 187 -9.60 13.12 -4.33
C GLY A 187 -9.85 14.60 -4.60
N ASN A 188 -11.03 15.05 -4.18
CA ASN A 188 -11.42 16.46 -4.15
C ASN A 188 -12.43 16.69 -3.01
N ASP A 189 -12.76 17.95 -2.73
CA ASP A 189 -13.65 18.29 -1.61
C ASP A 189 -15.11 17.85 -1.81
N THR A 190 -15.57 17.73 -3.06
CA THR A 190 -16.98 17.45 -3.39
C THR A 190 -17.30 15.95 -3.39
N GLU A 191 -16.47 15.14 -4.07
CA GLU A 191 -16.67 13.70 -4.24
C GLU A 191 -15.92 12.86 -3.19
N GLY A 192 -15.02 13.50 -2.42
CA GLY A 192 -14.20 12.88 -1.37
C GLY A 192 -13.00 12.12 -1.95
N LEU A 193 -12.66 11.02 -1.28
CA LEU A 193 -11.49 10.20 -1.62
C LEU A 193 -11.87 8.93 -2.39
N ARG A 194 -11.11 8.66 -3.46
CA ARG A 194 -11.09 7.40 -4.20
C ARG A 194 -9.75 6.74 -4.03
N TYR A 195 -9.74 5.41 -3.99
CA TYR A 195 -8.51 4.65 -3.89
C TYR A 195 -8.51 3.41 -4.77
N GLY A 196 -7.31 3.01 -5.18
CA GLY A 196 -7.02 1.76 -5.87
C GLY A 196 -5.59 1.32 -5.60
N THR A 197 -5.16 0.32 -6.34
CA THR A 197 -3.76 -0.13 -6.39
C THR A 197 -3.23 -0.01 -7.81
N ILE A 198 -1.99 -0.44 -8.03
CA ILE A 198 -1.43 -0.55 -9.37
C ILE A 198 -2.38 -1.28 -10.33
N GLU A 199 -2.43 -0.79 -11.57
CA GLU A 199 -3.21 -1.32 -12.69
C GLU A 199 -4.73 -1.41 -12.45
N THR A 200 -5.26 -0.78 -11.38
CA THR A 200 -6.70 -0.73 -11.13
C THR A 200 -7.41 0.12 -12.21
N PRO A 201 -8.35 -0.45 -12.99
CA PRO A 201 -9.14 0.32 -13.96
C PRO A 201 -10.05 1.34 -13.27
N GLU A 202 -10.37 2.45 -13.95
CA GLU A 202 -11.17 3.56 -13.41
C GLU A 202 -12.48 3.10 -12.75
N LYS A 203 -13.22 2.19 -13.40
CA LYS A 203 -14.49 1.64 -12.88
C LYS A 203 -14.38 0.86 -11.57
N TYR A 204 -13.18 0.44 -11.18
CA TYR A 204 -12.93 -0.37 -9.98
C TYR A 204 -12.28 0.42 -8.84
N TYR A 205 -12.06 1.73 -9.01
CA TYR A 205 -11.67 2.59 -7.88
C TYR A 205 -12.74 2.58 -6.80
N LEU A 206 -12.29 2.36 -5.57
CA LEU A 206 -13.13 2.18 -4.40
C LEU A 206 -13.38 3.52 -3.71
N LYS A 207 -14.49 3.60 -2.95
CA LYS A 207 -14.72 4.66 -1.97
C LYS A 207 -14.52 4.08 -0.58
N TRP A 208 -13.91 4.86 0.31
CA TRP A 208 -13.98 4.56 1.73
C TRP A 208 -15.25 5.20 2.29
N LYS A 209 -16.04 4.45 3.05
CA LYS A 209 -17.23 4.97 3.73
C LYS A 209 -17.22 4.45 5.16
N GLU A 210 -17.12 5.38 6.09
CA GLU A 210 -17.03 5.14 7.52
C GLU A 210 -17.53 6.40 8.24
N GLU A 211 -18.19 6.24 9.38
CA GLU A 211 -18.63 7.36 10.21
C GLU A 211 -17.45 8.10 10.83
N GLY A 212 -17.63 9.38 11.13
CA GLY A 212 -16.56 10.25 11.64
C GLY A 212 -16.98 11.71 11.64
N GLU A 213 -16.29 12.49 12.48
CA GLU A 213 -16.64 13.86 12.88
C GLU A 213 -16.41 14.91 11.79
N GLU A 214 -15.43 14.68 10.92
CA GLU A 214 -15.03 15.63 9.89
C GLU A 214 -16.13 15.81 8.83
N GLU A 215 -16.52 17.06 8.57
CA GLU A 215 -17.54 17.40 7.56
C GLU A 215 -17.00 17.23 6.13
N ASN A 216 -15.75 17.60 5.90
CA ASN A 216 -15.11 17.45 4.60
C ASN A 216 -14.76 15.96 4.34
N LEU A 217 -15.33 15.40 3.27
CA LEU A 217 -15.19 13.98 2.94
C LEU A 217 -13.75 13.57 2.60
N LEU A 218 -12.98 14.45 1.96
CA LEU A 218 -11.59 14.18 1.61
C LEU A 218 -10.75 14.06 2.88
N ASP A 219 -10.82 15.07 3.75
CA ASP A 219 -10.07 15.13 4.99
C ASP A 219 -10.43 13.96 5.90
N LYS A 220 -11.73 13.67 6.03
CA LYS A 220 -12.26 12.54 6.81
C LYS A 220 -11.63 11.20 6.43
N TYR A 221 -11.56 10.90 5.14
CA TYR A 221 -11.08 9.60 4.68
C TYR A 221 -9.57 9.53 4.62
N LEU A 222 -8.87 10.64 4.36
CA LEU A 222 -7.42 10.70 4.50
C LEU A 222 -7.00 10.47 5.96
N LEU A 223 -7.64 11.13 6.93
CA LEU A 223 -7.33 10.91 8.35
C LEU A 223 -7.52 9.45 8.80
N LYS A 224 -8.52 8.77 8.23
CA LYS A 224 -8.79 7.36 8.54
C LYS A 224 -7.79 6.43 7.86
N LEU A 225 -7.64 6.51 6.54
CA LEU A 225 -6.81 5.59 5.77
C LEU A 225 -5.30 5.83 5.94
N CYS A 226 -4.90 7.09 6.16
CA CYS A 226 -3.51 7.48 6.35
C CYS A 226 -3.12 7.60 7.83
N ASN A 227 -3.99 7.19 8.76
CA ASN A 227 -3.54 6.87 10.11
C ASN A 227 -2.47 5.76 10.03
N LYS A 228 -1.30 5.97 10.64
CA LYS A 228 -0.11 5.14 10.42
C LYS A 228 -0.34 3.66 10.72
N GLU A 229 -1.07 3.34 11.78
CA GLU A 229 -1.44 1.97 12.14
C GLU A 229 -2.33 1.36 11.08
N ARG A 230 -3.44 2.02 10.74
CA ARG A 230 -4.39 1.51 9.73
C ARG A 230 -3.75 1.42 8.33
N PHE A 231 -2.91 2.39 7.98
CA PHE A 231 -2.24 2.46 6.69
C PHE A 231 -1.36 1.23 6.45
N LEU A 232 -0.53 0.87 7.44
CA LEU A 232 0.30 -0.33 7.37
C LEU A 232 -0.49 -1.61 7.59
N GLU A 233 -1.48 -1.62 8.48
CA GLU A 233 -2.34 -2.79 8.74
C GLU A 233 -3.03 -3.26 7.45
N ILE A 234 -3.61 -2.33 6.68
CA ILE A 234 -4.26 -2.65 5.41
C ILE A 234 -3.26 -3.20 4.39
N ILE A 235 -2.07 -2.61 4.29
CA ILE A 235 -1.03 -3.12 3.38
C ILE A 235 -0.63 -4.54 3.78
N TYR A 236 -0.41 -4.77 5.07
CA TYR A 236 0.09 -6.03 5.62
C TYR A 236 -0.92 -7.17 5.54
N TYR A 237 -2.15 -6.95 6.03
CA TYR A 237 -3.16 -8.01 6.15
C TYR A 237 -4.11 -8.07 4.96
N PHE A 238 -4.36 -6.95 4.28
CA PHE A 238 -5.45 -6.83 3.31
C PHE A 238 -5.00 -6.65 1.85
N THR A 239 -3.70 -6.78 1.57
CA THR A 239 -3.18 -6.87 0.19
C THR A 239 -3.23 -8.31 -0.31
N LEU A 240 -3.77 -8.50 -1.52
CA LEU A 240 -3.71 -9.78 -2.24
C LEU A 240 -3.26 -9.58 -3.69
N PHE A 241 -2.51 -10.56 -4.18
CA PHE A 241 -2.10 -10.69 -5.56
C PHE A 241 -2.80 -11.95 -6.11
N ASP A 242 -3.72 -11.77 -7.07
CA ASP A 242 -4.58 -12.85 -7.58
C ASP A 242 -4.66 -12.75 -9.10
N GLY A 243 -4.00 -13.67 -9.80
CA GLY A 243 -4.11 -13.84 -11.25
C GLY A 243 -3.72 -12.59 -12.06
N GLY A 244 -2.68 -11.85 -11.64
CA GLY A 244 -2.23 -10.64 -12.31
C GLY A 244 -2.92 -9.36 -11.84
N VAL A 245 -3.78 -9.44 -10.81
CA VAL A 245 -4.47 -8.27 -10.24
C VAL A 245 -4.11 -8.11 -8.77
N LYS A 246 -3.58 -6.94 -8.41
CA LYS A 246 -3.42 -6.53 -7.00
C LYS A 246 -4.76 -6.01 -6.48
N LYS A 247 -5.11 -6.39 -5.25
CA LYS A 247 -6.40 -6.06 -4.62
C LYS A 247 -6.18 -5.56 -3.19
N LEU A 248 -6.99 -4.59 -2.79
CA LEU A 248 -7.16 -4.15 -1.41
C LEU A 248 -8.60 -4.39 -0.95
N CYS A 249 -8.78 -4.41 0.37
CA CYS A 249 -10.10 -4.54 0.98
C CYS A 249 -11.00 -3.33 0.74
N ARG A 250 -12.30 -3.60 0.62
CA ARG A 250 -13.37 -2.62 0.75
C ARG A 250 -13.70 -2.36 2.23
N PRO A 251 -14.34 -1.23 2.59
CA PRO A 251 -14.62 -0.91 4.00
C PRO A 251 -15.39 -2.00 4.74
N HIS A 252 -16.46 -2.53 4.14
CA HIS A 252 -17.26 -3.59 4.77
C HIS A 252 -16.48 -4.89 4.94
N GLN A 253 -15.51 -5.18 4.05
CA GLN A 253 -14.66 -6.36 4.18
C GLN A 253 -13.65 -6.19 5.32
N TYR A 254 -13.02 -5.01 5.40
CA TYR A 254 -12.11 -4.65 6.49
C TYR A 254 -12.82 -4.79 7.85
N PHE A 255 -13.96 -4.12 8.03
CA PHE A 255 -14.70 -4.17 9.30
C PHE A 255 -15.23 -5.57 9.63
N ALA A 256 -15.65 -6.35 8.62
CA ALA A 256 -16.06 -7.73 8.85
C ALA A 256 -14.90 -8.60 9.37
N VAL A 257 -13.69 -8.45 8.82
CA VAL A 257 -12.49 -9.14 9.33
C VAL A 257 -12.15 -8.64 10.73
N LYS A 258 -12.15 -7.32 10.99
CA LYS A 258 -11.89 -6.77 12.34
C LYS A 258 -12.87 -7.32 13.39
N ALA A 259 -14.16 -7.40 13.07
CA ALA A 259 -15.16 -7.98 13.96
C ALA A 259 -14.89 -9.48 14.20
N ALA A 260 -14.55 -10.24 13.15
CA ALA A 260 -14.23 -11.65 13.27
C ALA A 260 -12.95 -11.91 14.08
N GLN A 261 -11.93 -11.05 13.96
CA GLN A 261 -10.71 -11.12 14.78
C GLN A 261 -11.04 -11.06 16.27
N GLU A 262 -11.95 -10.16 16.67
CA GLU A 262 -12.38 -10.06 18.07
C GLU A 262 -13.13 -11.29 18.57
N SER A 263 -13.98 -11.90 17.73
CA SER A 263 -14.62 -13.18 18.06
C SER A 263 -13.60 -14.32 18.18
N VAL A 264 -12.64 -14.41 17.25
CA VAL A 264 -11.58 -15.44 17.30
C VAL A 264 -10.74 -15.32 18.56
N LYS A 265 -10.37 -14.10 18.97
CA LYS A 265 -9.63 -13.86 20.23
C LYS A 265 -10.39 -14.35 21.47
N LYS A 266 -11.73 -14.35 21.42
CA LYS A 266 -12.60 -14.85 22.49
C LYS A 266 -12.95 -16.33 22.35
N HIS A 267 -12.44 -17.00 21.31
CA HIS A 267 -12.84 -18.37 20.93
C HIS A 267 -14.34 -18.51 20.66
N GLU A 268 -14.96 -17.47 20.09
CA GLU A 268 -16.38 -17.43 19.75
C GLU A 268 -16.61 -17.56 18.23
N GLY A 269 -17.75 -18.14 17.86
CA GLY A 269 -18.22 -18.16 16.47
C GLY A 269 -18.98 -16.87 16.10
N GLY A 270 -19.33 -16.73 14.82
CA GLY A 270 -20.10 -15.58 14.34
C GLY A 270 -20.57 -15.74 12.89
N ILE A 271 -21.42 -14.81 12.45
CA ILE A 271 -21.97 -14.78 11.09
C ILE A 271 -21.63 -13.45 10.45
N ILE A 272 -20.91 -13.49 9.31
CA ILE A 272 -20.70 -12.33 8.44
C ILE A 272 -21.71 -12.40 7.30
N TRP A 273 -22.73 -11.53 7.33
CA TRP A 273 -23.74 -11.49 6.29
C TRP A 273 -23.41 -10.43 5.23
N HIS A 274 -22.93 -10.88 4.06
CA HIS A 274 -22.73 -10.02 2.90
C HIS A 274 -23.51 -10.50 1.66
N THR A 275 -23.97 -9.55 0.85
CA THR A 275 -24.64 -9.82 -0.43
C THR A 275 -23.74 -10.59 -1.43
N GLN A 276 -24.33 -11.16 -2.47
CA GLN A 276 -23.60 -11.84 -3.55
C GLN A 276 -22.70 -10.84 -4.31
N GLY A 277 -21.50 -11.28 -4.73
CA GLY A 277 -20.53 -10.42 -5.44
C GLY A 277 -19.82 -9.37 -4.57
N SER A 278 -20.07 -9.34 -3.26
CA SER A 278 -19.41 -8.42 -2.31
C SER A 278 -17.95 -8.75 -1.99
N GLY A 279 -17.44 -9.88 -2.49
CA GLY A 279 -16.09 -10.39 -2.23
C GLY A 279 -15.97 -11.18 -0.93
N LYS A 280 -16.97 -12.01 -0.58
CA LYS A 280 -16.94 -12.90 0.59
C LYS A 280 -15.70 -13.79 0.66
N SER A 281 -15.26 -14.32 -0.47
CA SER A 281 -14.07 -15.19 -0.53
C SER A 281 -12.79 -14.48 -0.11
N LEU A 282 -12.66 -13.17 -0.38
CA LEU A 282 -11.51 -12.39 0.07
C LEU A 282 -11.51 -12.23 1.59
N VAL A 283 -12.69 -12.02 2.20
CA VAL A 283 -12.84 -11.97 3.66
C VAL A 283 -12.40 -13.29 4.30
N MET A 284 -12.78 -14.43 3.71
CA MET A 284 -12.36 -15.75 4.19
C MET A 284 -10.84 -15.91 4.16
N VAL A 285 -10.21 -15.53 3.04
CA VAL A 285 -8.74 -15.57 2.89
C VAL A 285 -8.06 -14.66 3.92
N TRP A 286 -8.47 -13.39 4.01
CA TRP A 286 -7.82 -12.44 4.93
C TRP A 286 -7.94 -12.87 6.39
N LEU A 287 -9.12 -13.35 6.79
CA LEU A 287 -9.31 -13.86 8.15
C LEU A 287 -8.44 -15.07 8.42
N ALA A 288 -8.41 -16.03 7.50
CA ALA A 288 -7.59 -17.23 7.64
C ALA A 288 -6.09 -16.93 7.67
N LYS A 289 -5.58 -16.05 6.79
CA LYS A 289 -4.19 -15.57 6.83
C LYS A 289 -3.87 -14.94 8.18
N TRP A 290 -4.75 -14.07 8.67
CA TRP A 290 -4.57 -13.45 9.98
C TRP A 290 -4.52 -14.50 11.11
N ILE A 291 -5.40 -15.52 11.08
CA ILE A 291 -5.39 -16.60 12.07
C ILE A 291 -4.06 -17.35 12.03
N LEU A 292 -3.61 -17.80 10.85
CA LEU A 292 -2.38 -18.57 10.70
C LEU A 292 -1.14 -17.78 11.15
N GLU A 293 -1.10 -16.48 10.88
CA GLU A 293 0.02 -15.62 11.30
C GLU A 293 0.02 -15.30 12.81
N ASN A 294 -1.15 -15.23 13.46
CA ASN A 294 -1.26 -14.85 14.88
C ASN A 294 -1.37 -16.05 15.82
N TYR A 295 -1.76 -17.22 15.30
CA TYR A 295 -1.89 -18.47 16.03
C TYR A 295 -1.18 -19.59 15.25
N PRO A 296 0.15 -19.74 15.40
CA PRO A 296 0.95 -20.68 14.60
C PRO A 296 0.51 -22.15 14.68
N ASP A 297 -0.10 -22.56 15.80
CA ASP A 297 -0.63 -23.91 16.01
C ASP A 297 -2.08 -24.09 15.48
N ALA A 298 -2.70 -23.01 14.99
CA ALA A 298 -4.07 -23.07 14.50
C ALA A 298 -4.16 -23.85 13.18
N ARG A 299 -5.28 -24.55 13.01
CA ARG A 299 -5.66 -25.18 11.75
C ARG A 299 -6.93 -24.54 11.25
N VAL A 300 -6.89 -24.01 10.04
CA VAL A 300 -8.05 -23.38 9.40
C VAL A 300 -8.63 -24.35 8.39
N VAL A 301 -9.93 -24.68 8.55
CA VAL A 301 -10.69 -25.46 7.57
C VAL A 301 -11.67 -24.52 6.89
N ILE A 302 -11.54 -24.37 5.57
CA ILE A 302 -12.47 -23.59 4.75
C ILE A 302 -13.36 -24.57 4.01
N ILE A 303 -14.67 -24.47 4.21
CA ILE A 303 -15.67 -25.31 3.56
C ILE A 303 -16.43 -24.43 2.58
N THR A 304 -16.40 -24.80 1.29
CA THR A 304 -17.19 -24.12 0.25
C THR A 304 -18.11 -25.11 -0.45
N ASP A 305 -19.15 -24.59 -1.09
CA ASP A 305 -20.12 -25.36 -1.88
C ASP A 305 -19.73 -25.47 -3.36
N ARG A 306 -18.57 -24.92 -3.79
CA ARG A 306 -18.18 -24.81 -5.21
C ARG A 306 -16.68 -25.03 -5.45
N ASP A 307 -16.37 -25.97 -6.33
CA ASP A 307 -15.01 -26.28 -6.79
C ASP A 307 -14.21 -25.08 -7.33
N GLU A 308 -14.88 -24.15 -8.03
CA GLU A 308 -14.20 -22.97 -8.59
C GLU A 308 -13.72 -22.02 -7.49
N LEU A 309 -14.49 -21.90 -6.40
CA LEU A 309 -14.12 -21.09 -5.25
C LEU A 309 -12.95 -21.72 -4.50
N ASP A 310 -12.93 -23.04 -4.35
CA ASP A 310 -11.81 -23.76 -3.75
C ASP A 310 -10.51 -23.51 -4.51
N LYS A 311 -10.53 -23.65 -5.85
CA LYS A 311 -9.36 -23.39 -6.69
C LYS A 311 -8.86 -21.95 -6.56
N GLN A 312 -9.79 -21.00 -6.46
CA GLN A 312 -9.42 -19.60 -6.26
C GLN A 312 -8.78 -19.39 -4.89
N ILE A 313 -9.36 -19.95 -3.84
CA ILE A 313 -8.85 -19.83 -2.47
C ILE A 313 -7.46 -20.48 -2.36
N GLU A 314 -7.30 -21.70 -2.87
CA GLU A 314 -6.03 -22.44 -2.94
C GLU A 314 -4.93 -21.63 -3.64
N ARG A 315 -5.25 -21.05 -4.80
CA ARG A 315 -4.31 -20.16 -5.53
C ARG A 315 -3.92 -18.95 -4.69
N VAL A 316 -4.88 -18.28 -4.06
CA VAL A 316 -4.63 -17.08 -3.28
C VAL A 316 -3.74 -17.35 -2.07
N PHE A 317 -3.94 -18.48 -1.38
CA PHE A 317 -3.04 -18.88 -0.28
C PHE A 317 -1.65 -19.30 -0.79
N SER A 318 -1.59 -20.05 -1.89
CA SER A 318 -0.31 -20.40 -2.53
C SER A 318 0.48 -19.16 -2.93
N ASP A 319 -0.20 -18.17 -3.53
CA ASP A 319 0.37 -16.88 -3.93
C ASP A 319 0.79 -16.02 -2.72
N ALA A 320 0.14 -16.21 -1.57
CA ALA A 320 0.51 -15.58 -0.30
C ALA A 320 1.70 -16.27 0.39
N GLY A 321 2.19 -17.39 -0.15
CA GLY A 321 3.34 -18.12 0.37
C GLY A 321 2.99 -19.24 1.36
N GLU A 322 1.71 -19.53 1.56
CA GLU A 322 1.27 -20.68 2.38
C GLU A 322 1.50 -21.97 1.61
N LYS A 323 2.30 -22.89 2.18
CA LYS A 323 2.72 -24.13 1.52
C LYS A 323 1.97 -25.36 2.01
N ASP A 324 1.45 -25.33 3.23
CA ASP A 324 0.74 -26.45 3.86
C ASP A 324 -0.78 -26.34 3.65
N ILE A 325 -1.19 -26.20 2.39
CA ILE A 325 -2.60 -26.19 1.98
C ILE A 325 -2.94 -27.55 1.40
N THR A 326 -3.93 -28.22 1.96
CA THR A 326 -4.47 -29.46 1.41
C THR A 326 -5.91 -29.25 0.98
N ARG A 327 -6.18 -29.42 -0.31
CA ARG A 327 -7.56 -29.50 -0.82
C ARG A 327 -8.02 -30.96 -0.79
N THR A 328 -9.01 -31.25 0.03
CA THR A 328 -9.70 -32.55 0.04
C THR A 328 -10.78 -32.57 -1.03
N ARG A 329 -10.90 -33.69 -1.76
CA ARG A 329 -11.93 -33.89 -2.80
C ARG A 329 -13.18 -34.54 -2.23
#